data_AF-A0A552F6B8-F1
#
_entry.id   AF-A0A552F6B8-F1
#
_cell.length_a   1.000
_cell.length_b   1.000
_cell.length_c   1.000
_cell.angle_alpha   90.00
_cell.angle_beta   90.00
_cell.angle_gamma   90.00
#
_symmetry.space_group_name_H-M   'P 1'
#
loop_
_entity.id
_entity.type
_entity.pdbx_description
1 polymer ?
#
loop_
_entity_poly.entity_id
_entity_poly.type
_entity_poly.pdbx_seq_one_letter_code
_entity_poly.pdbx_strand_id
1 'polypeptide(L)'
;MILSWARKLLNIALAGGATVATLGGMAKASAADFSTVLEWSWTSSTTLPDYLNVMNTPSAIDLTGDGIPEVVFGATNSTGGGGVESGVLRALRGNNGSELFTVTDPTLRINTASSIATGDIDGDGFPEIIANDASGTRLLAFESNGSFKWRSPVLQAVNWGAPAIADLDENGVPEIIIGRQVLDNNGSILWTGTGGSGSQGIGPLSLVSDVDLDGSPDIVAGNTIYSATGAIKHQNAALPDGLNAVANFDADPEAEIVLVNGGLVWLLEPDLSVIWGGVSLPGGGVGGPPTIADFDNDGAPEIGVAGATRYAVFETDGTLKWQTVTQDSSSNRTGSSVFDFEGDGAAEVIYGDELKLRVYRGSDGFTLFETPKSSCTWYEYPFVADVDGDNSAEIVAVANNNCGFGPQRGIFVYGSANDDWIETRRIWNQHTYHITNVLPDGTIPTEETPTNWLATNPHLNNFRLNQYGPGEGPISVPEPASILSILVLGTLGAASTLKRQLKSSKSSEKETTKVS
;
A
#
# COMPACT_ATOMS: atom_id res chain seq x y z
N MET A 1 33.29 8.88 39.98
CA MET A 1 33.23 7.67 40.83
C MET A 1 31.89 7.73 41.58
N ILE A 2 30.83 7.18 41.00
CA ILE A 2 30.36 5.79 41.16
C ILE A 2 29.60 5.60 42.50
N LEU A 3 28.27 5.45 42.37
CA LEU A 3 27.25 4.73 43.15
C LEU A 3 27.39 4.51 44.67
N SER A 4 26.31 4.84 45.42
CA SER A 4 25.42 3.89 46.13
C SER A 4 24.24 4.66 46.76
N TRP A 5 23.01 4.63 46.24
CA TRP A 5 21.92 3.66 46.47
C TRP A 5 21.64 3.21 47.92
N ALA A 6 20.35 3.34 48.27
CA ALA A 6 19.55 2.60 49.25
C ALA A 6 19.65 2.95 50.76
N ARG A 7 18.64 3.71 51.25
CA ARG A 7 17.88 3.40 52.48
C ARG A 7 16.71 4.40 52.65
N LYS A 8 15.48 3.95 52.36
CA LYS A 8 14.34 3.91 53.30
C LYS A 8 13.02 3.72 52.53
N LEU A 9 12.56 2.48 52.50
CA LEU A 9 11.13 2.16 52.56
C LEU A 9 10.88 1.57 53.96
N LEU A 10 9.95 2.15 54.72
CA LEU A 10 9.00 1.39 55.53
C LEU A 10 7.83 2.26 56.02
N ASN A 11 6.62 1.80 55.70
CA ASN A 11 5.30 2.03 56.31
C ASN A 11 4.60 3.40 56.14
N ILE A 12 3.48 3.38 55.40
CA ILE A 12 2.12 3.54 55.96
C ILE A 12 1.12 2.85 54.99
N ALA A 13 0.21 2.06 55.56
CA ALA A 13 -0.88 1.37 54.88
C ALA A 13 -2.21 2.11 55.08
N LEU A 14 -3.11 1.93 54.10
CA LEU A 14 -4.58 1.95 54.17
C LEU A 14 -5.29 3.23 54.66
N ALA A 15 -5.89 3.97 53.72
CA ALA A 15 -7.32 4.36 53.74
C ALA A 15 -7.64 5.37 52.62
N GLY A 16 -8.74 5.15 51.91
CA GLY A 16 -9.48 6.20 51.19
C GLY A 16 -9.16 6.33 49.71
N GLY A 17 -10.19 6.10 48.88
CA GLY A 17 -10.10 6.22 47.42
C GLY A 17 -9.67 7.59 46.95
N ALA A 18 -8.79 7.59 45.96
CA ALA A 18 -8.60 8.67 45.03
C ALA A 18 -8.26 8.02 43.68
N THR A 19 -9.07 8.35 42.69
CA THR A 19 -8.82 8.14 41.27
C THR A 19 -7.37 8.47 40.95
N VAL A 20 -6.65 7.49 40.38
CA VAL A 20 -5.43 7.78 39.64
C VAL A 20 -5.89 8.41 38.33
N ALA A 21 -5.96 9.74 38.30
CA ALA A 21 -5.86 10.44 37.03
C ALA A 21 -4.43 10.23 36.54
N THR A 22 -4.25 9.34 35.57
CA THR A 22 -3.03 9.28 34.77
C THR A 22 -2.90 10.59 34.02
N LEU A 23 -2.11 11.50 34.58
CA LEU A 23 -1.46 12.57 33.84
C LEU A 23 -0.46 11.92 32.88
N GLY A 24 -0.93 11.60 31.69
CA GLY A 24 -0.13 11.21 30.55
C GLY A 24 -0.64 11.97 29.33
N GLY A 25 -0.46 13.28 29.31
CA GLY A 25 -0.42 13.94 28.01
C GLY A 25 0.82 13.40 27.32
N MET A 26 0.64 12.50 26.35
CA MET A 26 1.74 12.12 25.46
C MET A 26 2.28 13.42 24.87
N ALA A 27 3.58 13.65 25.02
CA ALA A 27 4.20 14.78 24.34
C ALA A 27 4.02 14.52 22.84
N LYS A 28 3.35 15.43 22.13
CA LYS A 28 3.27 15.36 20.67
C LYS A 28 4.68 15.15 20.13
N ALA A 29 4.88 14.14 19.28
CA ALA A 29 6.15 13.87 18.62
C ALA A 29 6.71 15.18 18.04
N SER A 30 8.01 15.38 17.99
CA SER A 30 8.60 16.54 17.30
C SER A 30 9.25 16.11 15.99
N ALA A 31 9.52 17.04 15.08
CA ALA A 31 10.31 16.72 13.88
C ALA A 31 11.72 16.19 14.20
N ALA A 32 12.21 16.36 15.44
CA ALA A 32 13.47 15.77 15.88
C ALA A 32 13.32 14.29 16.29
N ASP A 33 12.11 13.86 16.60
CA ASP A 33 11.80 12.49 17.03
C ASP A 33 11.42 11.60 15.83
N PHE A 34 10.88 12.18 14.74
CA PHE A 34 10.59 11.48 13.49
C PHE A 34 11.83 11.42 12.58
N SER A 35 12.73 10.47 12.84
CA SER A 35 14.00 10.38 12.11
C SER A 35 13.89 9.52 10.85
N THR A 36 13.92 10.15 9.68
CA THR A 36 13.83 9.45 8.39
C THR A 36 15.17 9.38 7.68
N VAL A 37 15.49 8.23 7.08
CA VAL A 37 16.68 8.01 6.25
C VAL A 37 16.29 7.45 4.87
N LEU A 38 17.04 7.81 3.82
CA LEU A 38 16.93 7.13 2.53
C LEU A 38 17.69 5.81 2.61
N GLU A 39 17.00 4.70 2.44
CA GLU A 39 17.60 3.37 2.49
C GLU A 39 18.19 2.98 1.15
N TRP A 40 17.36 3.08 0.11
CA TRP A 40 17.79 2.88 -1.26
C TRP A 40 16.98 3.73 -2.24
N SER A 41 17.54 3.89 -3.43
CA SER A 41 16.84 4.53 -4.54
C SER A 41 17.20 3.86 -5.85
N TRP A 42 16.24 3.77 -6.74
CA TRP A 42 16.47 3.39 -8.13
C TRP A 42 16.39 4.65 -8.99
N THR A 43 17.54 5.09 -9.51
CA THR A 43 17.65 6.32 -10.31
C THR A 43 18.44 6.12 -11.60
N SER A 44 18.78 4.87 -11.92
CA SER A 44 19.52 4.48 -13.12
C SER A 44 19.24 3.04 -13.49
N SER A 45 19.29 2.74 -14.79
CA SER A 45 19.14 1.38 -15.32
C SER A 45 20.14 1.14 -16.44
N THR A 46 20.63 -0.09 -16.58
CA THR A 46 21.36 -0.49 -17.80
C THR A 46 20.41 -0.82 -18.95
N THR A 47 19.15 -1.14 -18.64
CA THR A 47 18.12 -1.52 -19.61
C THR A 47 17.17 -0.36 -19.84
N LEU A 48 17.15 0.18 -21.05
CA LEU A 48 16.39 1.38 -21.38
C LEU A 48 16.71 2.55 -20.41
N PRO A 49 17.96 3.04 -20.40
CA PRO A 49 18.50 3.94 -19.37
C PRO A 49 17.75 5.28 -19.22
N ASP A 50 17.05 5.73 -20.26
CA ASP A 50 16.30 7.00 -20.22
C ASP A 50 14.89 6.85 -19.61
N TYR A 51 14.40 5.61 -19.43
CA TYR A 51 13.06 5.33 -18.90
C TYR A 51 13.11 5.31 -17.38
N LEU A 52 13.18 6.50 -16.78
CA LEU A 52 13.35 6.70 -15.33
C LEU A 52 12.22 7.50 -14.69
N ASN A 53 11.36 8.17 -15.47
CA ASN A 53 10.24 8.94 -14.93
C ASN A 53 9.15 7.98 -14.47
N VAL A 54 8.78 8.05 -13.19
CA VAL A 54 7.70 7.27 -12.58
C VAL A 54 6.63 8.25 -12.10
N MET A 55 5.38 7.99 -12.49
CA MET A 55 4.23 8.87 -12.24
C MET A 55 2.93 8.09 -11.99
N ASN A 56 3.07 6.83 -11.62
CA ASN A 56 2.00 5.96 -11.18
C ASN A 56 2.28 5.50 -9.74
N THR A 57 1.24 5.18 -8.98
CA THR A 57 1.44 4.47 -7.70
C THR A 57 2.02 3.08 -8.04
N PRO A 58 3.19 2.70 -7.49
CA PRO A 58 3.70 1.33 -7.60
C PRO A 58 2.83 0.34 -6.82
N SER A 59 3.12 -0.95 -6.98
CA SER A 59 2.67 -1.98 -6.03
C SER A 59 3.87 -2.59 -5.32
N ALA A 60 3.65 -3.13 -4.12
CA ALA A 60 4.60 -3.95 -3.38
C ALA A 60 3.96 -5.33 -3.17
N ILE A 61 4.59 -6.40 -3.66
CA ILE A 61 4.09 -7.77 -3.54
C ILE A 61 5.21 -8.79 -3.80
N ASP A 62 5.19 -9.96 -3.15
CA ASP A 62 6.19 -11.01 -3.40
C ASP A 62 5.94 -11.71 -4.74
N LEU A 63 6.77 -11.41 -5.74
CA LEU A 63 6.66 -12.03 -7.07
C LEU A 63 7.48 -13.32 -7.18
N THR A 64 8.39 -13.58 -6.24
CA THR A 64 9.38 -14.66 -6.35
C THR A 64 9.16 -15.80 -5.36
N GLY A 65 8.28 -15.62 -4.38
CA GLY A 65 8.02 -16.54 -3.28
C GLY A 65 9.17 -16.60 -2.26
N ASP A 66 9.98 -15.55 -2.16
CA ASP A 66 11.11 -15.48 -1.22
C ASP A 66 10.77 -14.76 0.11
N GLY A 67 9.53 -14.27 0.23
CA GLY A 67 9.00 -13.58 1.40
C GLY A 67 9.37 -12.10 1.48
N ILE A 68 10.11 -11.56 0.51
CA ILE A 68 10.43 -10.13 0.39
C ILE A 68 9.66 -9.60 -0.82
N PRO A 69 8.88 -8.52 -0.69
CA PRO A 69 8.12 -8.00 -1.82
C PRO A 69 9.03 -7.35 -2.86
N GLU A 70 8.60 -7.42 -4.11
CA GLU A 70 9.08 -6.59 -5.19
C GLU A 70 8.26 -5.30 -5.32
N VAL A 71 8.93 -4.20 -5.66
CA VAL A 71 8.29 -2.95 -6.05
C VAL A 71 8.08 -2.93 -7.56
N VAL A 72 6.83 -3.00 -8.00
CA VAL A 72 6.44 -3.07 -9.42
C VAL A 72 5.85 -1.72 -9.87
N PHE A 73 6.27 -1.22 -11.04
CA PHE A 73 5.84 0.09 -11.52
C PHE A 73 6.04 0.30 -13.03
N GLY A 74 5.46 1.38 -13.55
CA GLY A 74 5.73 1.88 -14.88
C GLY A 74 6.77 2.99 -14.89
N ALA A 75 7.68 2.93 -15.86
CA ALA A 75 8.67 3.98 -16.09
C ALA A 75 8.66 4.46 -17.54
N THR A 76 8.69 5.76 -17.76
CA THR A 76 8.74 6.38 -19.09
C THR A 76 9.98 7.25 -19.25
N ASN A 77 10.38 7.47 -20.50
CA ASN A 77 11.37 8.48 -20.88
C ASN A 77 10.72 9.83 -21.25
N SER A 78 9.38 9.89 -21.24
CA SER A 78 8.64 11.11 -21.52
C SER A 78 8.85 12.14 -20.41
N THR A 79 8.92 13.40 -20.80
CA THR A 79 9.00 14.57 -19.89
C THR A 79 7.79 15.51 -20.07
N GLY A 80 6.79 15.11 -20.87
CA GLY A 80 5.73 16.00 -21.38
C GLY A 80 4.56 16.18 -20.42
N GLY A 81 4.13 15.12 -19.75
CA GLY A 81 3.05 15.14 -18.77
C GLY A 81 1.66 15.10 -19.38
N GLY A 82 1.34 14.01 -20.07
CA GLY A 82 0.11 13.79 -20.83
C GLY A 82 -0.91 12.82 -20.20
N GLY A 83 -2.06 12.71 -20.89
CA GLY A 83 -3.16 11.79 -20.55
C GLY A 83 -2.82 10.30 -20.73
N VAL A 84 -1.88 10.02 -21.64
CA VAL A 84 -1.30 8.69 -21.89
C VAL A 84 0.19 8.89 -22.05
N GLU A 85 0.97 8.18 -21.24
CA GLU A 85 2.42 8.26 -21.20
C GLU A 85 3.00 6.88 -21.42
N SER A 86 3.39 6.60 -22.67
CA SER A 86 3.94 5.29 -23.03
C SER A 86 5.25 5.02 -22.27
N GLY A 87 5.32 3.87 -21.61
CA GLY A 87 6.50 3.44 -20.87
C GLY A 87 6.60 1.93 -20.73
N VAL A 88 7.46 1.48 -19.83
CA VAL A 88 7.78 0.08 -19.60
C VAL A 88 7.43 -0.36 -18.20
N LEU A 89 7.00 -1.61 -18.07
CA LEU A 89 6.86 -2.26 -16.78
C LEU A 89 8.22 -2.68 -16.24
N ARG A 90 8.46 -2.45 -14.94
CA ARG A 90 9.66 -2.84 -14.20
C ARG A 90 9.28 -3.41 -12.85
N ALA A 91 10.15 -4.26 -12.31
CA ALA A 91 10.12 -4.71 -10.93
C ALA A 91 11.51 -4.61 -10.30
N LEU A 92 11.57 -4.18 -9.05
CA LEU A 92 12.78 -4.07 -8.24
C LEU A 92 12.63 -4.92 -7.00
N ARG A 93 13.72 -5.54 -6.55
CA ARG A 93 13.75 -6.21 -5.24
C ARG A 93 13.58 -5.18 -4.14
N GLY A 94 12.62 -5.37 -3.24
CA GLY A 94 12.33 -4.41 -2.18
C GLY A 94 13.49 -4.23 -1.20
N ASN A 95 14.31 -5.25 -0.97
CA ASN A 95 15.43 -5.18 -0.03
C ASN A 95 16.65 -4.33 -0.44
N ASN A 96 16.77 -3.95 -1.71
CA ASN A 96 17.94 -3.18 -2.16
C ASN A 96 17.73 -2.38 -3.44
N GLY A 97 16.53 -2.38 -4.02
CA GLY A 97 16.22 -1.66 -5.26
C GLY A 97 16.92 -2.20 -6.51
N SER A 98 17.52 -3.40 -6.47
CA SER A 98 18.11 -4.01 -7.66
C SER A 98 17.04 -4.49 -8.64
N GLU A 99 17.32 -4.36 -9.93
CA GLU A 99 16.35 -4.71 -10.98
C GLU A 99 16.11 -6.22 -11.02
N LEU A 100 14.84 -6.62 -10.82
CA LEU A 100 14.40 -8.00 -11.05
C LEU A 100 14.17 -8.21 -12.55
N PHE A 101 13.35 -7.37 -13.18
CA PHE A 101 13.14 -7.39 -14.63
C PHE A 101 12.74 -6.04 -15.22
N THR A 102 12.76 -5.97 -16.55
CA THR A 102 12.18 -4.88 -17.34
C THR A 102 11.53 -5.46 -18.59
N VAL A 103 10.26 -5.15 -18.84
CA VAL A 103 9.57 -5.60 -20.04
C VAL A 103 10.01 -4.75 -21.24
N THR A 104 10.92 -5.29 -22.04
CA THR A 104 11.55 -4.55 -23.14
C THR A 104 10.78 -4.59 -24.45
N ASP A 105 9.84 -5.53 -24.62
CA ASP A 105 9.07 -5.68 -25.86
C ASP A 105 8.27 -4.40 -26.17
N PRO A 106 8.50 -3.75 -27.33
CA PRO A 106 7.82 -2.50 -27.68
C PRO A 106 6.32 -2.67 -27.95
N THR A 107 5.81 -3.89 -28.13
CA THR A 107 4.38 -4.18 -28.30
C THR A 107 3.64 -4.32 -26.96
N LEU A 108 4.39 -4.35 -25.86
CA LEU A 108 3.91 -4.51 -24.48
C LEU A 108 4.13 -3.24 -23.64
N ARG A 109 4.22 -2.09 -24.29
CA ARG A 109 4.31 -0.79 -23.60
C ARG A 109 3.03 -0.55 -22.80
N ILE A 110 3.20 0.00 -21.61
CA ILE A 110 2.11 0.36 -20.70
C ILE A 110 1.88 1.88 -20.70
N ASN A 111 0.72 2.31 -20.25
CA ASN A 111 0.45 3.69 -19.91
C ASN A 111 0.92 3.97 -18.47
N THR A 112 1.99 4.74 -18.33
CA THR A 112 2.60 5.11 -17.04
C THR A 112 1.88 6.23 -16.30
N ALA A 113 0.83 6.82 -16.89
CA ALA A 113 -0.10 7.69 -16.19
C ALA A 113 -1.20 6.90 -15.43
N SER A 114 -1.25 5.57 -15.62
CA SER A 114 -2.14 4.64 -14.92
C SER A 114 -1.37 3.92 -13.82
N SER A 115 -2.00 3.71 -12.68
CA SER A 115 -1.46 2.78 -11.67
C SER A 115 -1.71 1.33 -12.08
N ILE A 116 -0.91 0.45 -11.50
CA ILE A 116 -0.99 -1.00 -11.73
C ILE A 116 -1.73 -1.67 -10.57
N ALA A 117 -2.18 -2.89 -10.80
CA ALA A 117 -2.62 -3.79 -9.73
C ALA A 117 -1.87 -5.11 -9.82
N THR A 118 -1.76 -5.80 -8.69
CA THR A 118 -1.12 -7.10 -8.55
C THR A 118 -1.95 -8.02 -7.67
N GLY A 119 -1.87 -9.31 -7.92
CA GLY A 119 -2.58 -10.34 -7.17
C GLY A 119 -2.58 -11.66 -7.94
N ASP A 120 -2.68 -12.77 -7.23
CA ASP A 120 -2.84 -14.10 -7.85
C ASP A 120 -4.24 -14.18 -8.48
N ILE A 121 -4.33 -14.12 -9.81
CA ILE A 121 -5.61 -14.14 -10.54
C ILE A 121 -5.96 -15.49 -11.14
N ASP A 122 -5.05 -16.46 -11.12
CA ASP A 122 -5.29 -17.78 -11.70
C ASP A 122 -5.04 -18.97 -10.76
N GLY A 123 -4.66 -18.69 -9.51
CA GLY A 123 -4.52 -19.64 -8.42
C GLY A 123 -3.26 -20.48 -8.50
N ASP A 124 -2.21 -20.00 -9.18
CA ASP A 124 -0.94 -20.71 -9.30
C ASP A 124 0.04 -20.45 -8.14
N GLY A 125 -0.33 -19.53 -7.23
CA GLY A 125 0.45 -19.15 -6.06
C GLY A 125 1.48 -18.04 -6.32
N PHE A 126 1.51 -17.45 -7.53
CA PHE A 126 2.32 -16.29 -7.85
C PHE A 126 1.43 -15.14 -8.35
N PRO A 127 1.67 -13.90 -7.88
CA PRO A 127 0.87 -12.77 -8.33
C PRO A 127 1.09 -12.39 -9.80
N GLU A 128 0.01 -12.14 -10.53
CA GLU A 128 0.02 -11.45 -11.81
C GLU A 128 0.13 -9.92 -11.65
N ILE A 129 0.49 -9.26 -12.74
CA ILE A 129 0.59 -7.80 -12.83
C ILE A 129 -0.36 -7.30 -13.91
N ILE A 130 -1.31 -6.43 -13.54
CA ILE A 130 -2.30 -5.82 -14.43
C ILE A 130 -1.97 -4.35 -14.63
N ALA A 131 -1.82 -3.95 -15.90
CA ALA A 131 -1.47 -2.58 -16.26
C ALA A 131 -2.24 -2.12 -17.50
N ASN A 132 -2.51 -0.81 -17.59
CA ASN A 132 -3.09 -0.23 -18.79
C ASN A 132 -2.07 -0.26 -19.93
N ASP A 133 -2.51 -0.64 -21.13
CA ASP A 133 -1.63 -0.62 -22.31
C ASP A 133 -1.34 0.83 -22.76
N ALA A 134 -0.29 1.01 -23.55
CA ALA A 134 0.11 2.34 -24.05
C ALA A 134 -0.90 2.97 -25.04
N SER A 135 -2.02 2.29 -25.37
CA SER A 135 -3.12 2.92 -26.09
C SER A 135 -4.05 3.72 -25.16
N GLY A 136 -4.00 3.47 -23.85
CA GLY A 136 -4.93 4.03 -22.86
C GLY A 136 -6.33 3.41 -22.93
N THR A 137 -6.53 2.35 -23.70
CA THR A 137 -7.86 1.76 -23.97
C THR A 137 -7.93 0.26 -23.73
N ARG A 138 -6.87 -0.38 -23.22
CA ARG A 138 -6.85 -1.81 -22.91
C ARG A 138 -6.05 -2.08 -21.65
N LEU A 139 -6.21 -3.27 -21.10
CA LEU A 139 -5.34 -3.83 -20.08
C LEU A 139 -4.38 -4.85 -20.70
N LEU A 140 -3.20 -4.96 -20.09
CA LEU A 140 -2.21 -6.01 -20.25
C LEU A 140 -2.09 -6.74 -18.91
N ALA A 141 -2.00 -8.06 -18.98
CA ALA A 141 -1.56 -8.88 -17.86
C ALA A 141 -0.19 -9.47 -18.14
N PHE A 142 0.60 -9.56 -17.08
CA PHE A 142 1.91 -10.19 -17.06
C PHE A 142 1.96 -11.22 -15.93
N GLU A 143 2.70 -12.30 -16.15
CA GLU A 143 3.09 -13.24 -15.10
C GLU A 143 4.01 -12.55 -14.09
N SER A 144 4.21 -13.15 -12.92
CA SER A 144 5.10 -12.65 -11.86
C SER A 144 6.54 -12.35 -12.31
N ASN A 145 7.01 -13.04 -13.37
CA ASN A 145 8.34 -12.82 -13.95
C ASN A 145 8.38 -11.74 -15.06
N GLY A 146 7.27 -11.03 -15.30
CA GLY A 146 7.14 -10.00 -16.33
C GLY A 146 6.88 -10.52 -17.75
N SER A 147 6.69 -11.84 -17.94
CA SER A 147 6.28 -12.38 -19.23
C SER A 147 4.81 -12.06 -19.52
N PHE A 148 4.47 -11.88 -20.81
CA PHE A 148 3.12 -11.50 -21.22
C PHE A 148 2.12 -12.65 -21.04
N LYS A 149 1.00 -12.37 -20.38
CA LYS A 149 -0.11 -13.30 -20.17
C LYS A 149 -1.25 -13.06 -21.17
N TRP A 150 -1.87 -11.89 -21.13
CA TRP A 150 -2.97 -11.53 -22.05
C TRP A 150 -3.12 -10.02 -22.28
N ARG A 151 -3.93 -9.66 -23.29
CA ARG A 151 -4.33 -8.27 -23.59
C ARG A 151 -5.84 -8.23 -23.80
N SER A 152 -6.52 -7.34 -23.10
CA SER A 152 -7.98 -7.24 -23.16
C SER A 152 -8.50 -6.74 -24.52
N PRO A 153 -9.81 -6.91 -24.83
CA PRO A 153 -10.52 -6.08 -25.79
C PRO A 153 -10.45 -4.58 -25.47
N VAL A 154 -10.95 -3.73 -26.37
CA VAL A 154 -11.02 -2.28 -26.14
C VAL A 154 -12.00 -1.98 -25.00
N LEU A 155 -11.52 -1.24 -24.02
CA LEU A 155 -12.22 -0.69 -22.87
C LEU A 155 -12.59 0.78 -23.10
N GLN A 156 -13.44 1.30 -22.23
CA GLN A 156 -13.99 2.65 -22.28
C GLN A 156 -13.33 3.52 -21.21
N ALA A 157 -12.67 4.59 -21.66
CA ALA A 157 -12.21 5.68 -20.80
C ALA A 157 -11.28 5.28 -19.64
N VAL A 158 -10.35 4.34 -19.87
CA VAL A 158 -9.45 3.82 -18.83
C VAL A 158 -8.13 4.58 -18.68
N ASN A 159 -7.92 5.70 -19.37
CA ASN A 159 -6.61 6.39 -19.50
C ASN A 159 -5.83 6.54 -18.18
N TRP A 160 -6.20 7.41 -17.24
CA TRP A 160 -5.52 7.53 -15.92
C TRP A 160 -6.03 6.52 -14.88
N GLY A 161 -6.86 5.56 -15.31
CA GLY A 161 -7.47 4.64 -14.38
C GLY A 161 -6.46 3.71 -13.75
N ALA A 162 -6.86 3.08 -12.66
CA ALA A 162 -6.15 1.97 -12.06
C ALA A 162 -7.07 0.76 -12.04
N PRO A 163 -6.59 -0.43 -12.43
CA PRO A 163 -7.34 -1.66 -12.18
C PRO A 163 -7.43 -1.91 -10.66
N ALA A 164 -8.52 -2.57 -10.26
CA ALA A 164 -8.69 -3.22 -8.97
C ALA A 164 -8.93 -4.72 -9.22
N ILE A 165 -8.60 -5.56 -8.25
CA ILE A 165 -8.75 -7.01 -8.33
C ILE A 165 -9.59 -7.45 -7.13
N ALA A 166 -10.65 -8.23 -7.39
CA ALA A 166 -11.54 -8.76 -6.36
C ALA A 166 -12.27 -9.99 -6.90
N ASP A 167 -12.57 -10.95 -6.03
CA ASP A 167 -13.47 -12.07 -6.33
C ASP A 167 -14.92 -11.58 -6.18
N LEU A 168 -15.56 -11.22 -7.29
CA LEU A 168 -16.87 -10.56 -7.25
C LEU A 168 -18.01 -11.57 -7.12
N ASP A 169 -17.83 -12.78 -7.64
CA ASP A 169 -18.83 -13.84 -7.59
C ASP A 169 -18.53 -14.92 -6.53
N GLU A 170 -17.52 -14.68 -5.71
CA GLU A 170 -17.10 -15.48 -4.57
C GLU A 170 -16.81 -16.94 -4.93
N ASN A 171 -16.17 -17.16 -6.09
CA ASN A 171 -15.92 -18.49 -6.64
C ASN A 171 -14.48 -19.01 -6.44
N GLY A 172 -13.58 -18.17 -5.92
CA GLY A 172 -12.15 -18.45 -5.75
C GLY A 172 -11.27 -18.01 -6.93
N VAL A 173 -11.83 -17.32 -7.92
CA VAL A 173 -11.12 -16.80 -9.10
C VAL A 173 -11.45 -15.33 -9.24
N PRO A 174 -10.48 -14.42 -9.02
CA PRO A 174 -10.81 -13.01 -8.99
C PRO A 174 -11.01 -12.40 -10.38
N GLU A 175 -11.89 -11.40 -10.43
CA GLU A 175 -12.11 -10.52 -11.56
C GLU A 175 -11.20 -9.29 -11.54
N ILE A 176 -11.07 -8.65 -12.70
CA ILE A 176 -10.36 -7.39 -12.88
C ILE A 176 -11.40 -6.29 -13.14
N ILE A 177 -11.41 -5.29 -12.27
CA ILE A 177 -12.35 -4.16 -12.29
C ILE A 177 -11.59 -2.91 -12.74
N ILE A 178 -12.16 -2.15 -13.68
CA ILE A 178 -11.67 -0.81 -13.99
C ILE A 178 -12.83 0.13 -14.31
N GLY A 179 -13.14 0.98 -13.33
CA GLY A 179 -14.29 1.87 -13.36
C GLY A 179 -15.61 1.10 -13.37
N ARG A 180 -16.31 1.14 -14.50
CA ARG A 180 -17.60 0.46 -14.69
C ARG A 180 -17.48 -0.80 -15.55
N GLN A 181 -16.29 -1.35 -15.70
CA GLN A 181 -16.06 -2.53 -16.53
C GLN A 181 -15.41 -3.61 -15.70
N VAL A 182 -15.88 -4.83 -15.91
CA VAL A 182 -15.36 -6.02 -15.24
C VAL A 182 -14.93 -7.02 -16.30
N LEU A 183 -13.75 -7.58 -16.09
CA LEU A 183 -13.13 -8.59 -16.93
C LEU A 183 -12.89 -9.84 -16.08
N ASP A 184 -12.97 -11.01 -16.73
CA ASP A 184 -12.51 -12.26 -16.12
C ASP A 184 -10.98 -12.29 -16.02
N ASN A 185 -10.44 -13.29 -15.32
CA ASN A 185 -9.00 -13.50 -15.16
C ASN A 185 -8.24 -13.78 -16.47
N ASN A 186 -8.93 -13.98 -17.59
CA ASN A 186 -8.35 -14.14 -18.93
C ASN A 186 -8.42 -12.84 -19.76
N GLY A 187 -8.90 -11.74 -19.17
CA GLY A 187 -9.01 -10.44 -19.80
C GLY A 187 -10.21 -10.29 -20.74
N SER A 188 -11.19 -11.18 -20.69
CA SER A 188 -12.45 -11.05 -21.43
C SER A 188 -13.42 -10.16 -20.65
N ILE A 189 -14.08 -9.22 -21.33
CA ILE A 189 -15.08 -8.36 -20.69
C ILE A 189 -16.30 -9.22 -20.31
N LEU A 190 -16.60 -9.31 -19.02
CA LEU A 190 -17.81 -9.92 -18.50
C LEU A 190 -19.00 -8.97 -18.70
N TRP A 191 -18.83 -7.71 -18.30
CA TRP A 191 -19.88 -6.70 -18.48
C TRP A 191 -19.32 -5.26 -18.49
N THR A 192 -20.17 -4.32 -18.89
CA THR A 192 -19.89 -2.88 -18.86
C THR A 192 -21.14 -2.15 -18.36
N GLY A 193 -20.99 -1.46 -17.24
CA GLY A 193 -22.03 -0.68 -16.58
C GLY A 193 -22.43 0.56 -17.39
N THR A 194 -23.58 1.13 -17.04
CA THR A 194 -24.23 2.24 -17.77
C THR A 194 -24.25 3.56 -17.00
N GLY A 195 -23.90 3.56 -15.71
CA GLY A 195 -23.84 4.73 -14.85
C GLY A 195 -22.44 5.34 -14.73
N GLY A 196 -22.13 5.83 -13.53
CA GLY A 196 -20.84 6.38 -13.13
C GLY A 196 -19.70 5.36 -13.25
N SER A 197 -18.48 5.86 -13.24
CA SER A 197 -17.26 5.10 -13.50
C SER A 197 -16.19 5.29 -12.42
N GLY A 198 -16.45 6.06 -11.37
CA GLY A 198 -15.43 6.38 -10.37
C GLY A 198 -14.43 7.38 -10.93
N SER A 199 -14.87 8.32 -11.78
CA SER A 199 -13.97 9.19 -12.53
C SER A 199 -14.30 10.67 -12.40
N GLN A 200 -13.25 11.49 -12.37
CA GLN A 200 -13.33 12.94 -12.53
C GLN A 200 -13.10 13.40 -13.98
N GLY A 201 -13.27 12.49 -14.96
CA GLY A 201 -13.21 12.78 -16.39
C GLY A 201 -11.86 12.49 -17.08
N ILE A 202 -10.90 11.87 -16.40
CA ILE A 202 -9.60 11.49 -17.00
C ILE A 202 -9.35 9.99 -16.91
N GLY A 203 -9.57 9.39 -15.75
CA GLY A 203 -9.48 7.94 -15.56
C GLY A 203 -10.30 7.49 -14.35
N PRO A 204 -10.77 6.24 -14.32
CA PRO A 204 -11.57 5.70 -13.21
C PRO A 204 -10.72 5.11 -12.09
N LEU A 205 -11.14 5.31 -10.85
CA LEU A 205 -10.63 4.63 -9.65
C LEU A 205 -11.82 4.03 -8.88
N SER A 206 -12.38 2.94 -9.40
CA SER A 206 -13.40 2.15 -8.71
C SER A 206 -12.77 1.35 -7.56
N LEU A 207 -13.50 1.21 -6.47
CA LEU A 207 -13.16 0.30 -5.37
C LEU A 207 -14.22 -0.81 -5.27
N VAL A 208 -13.85 -1.92 -4.64
CA VAL A 208 -14.73 -3.06 -4.39
C VAL A 208 -14.85 -3.28 -2.90
N SER A 209 -16.07 -3.39 -2.39
CA SER A 209 -16.38 -3.80 -1.02
C SER A 209 -17.88 -4.06 -0.87
N ASP A 210 -18.31 -4.92 0.03
CA ASP A 210 -19.73 -5.07 0.41
C ASP A 210 -20.16 -3.89 1.32
N VAL A 211 -20.66 -2.80 0.73
CA VAL A 211 -20.90 -1.53 1.47
C VAL A 211 -22.22 -1.49 2.23
N ASP A 212 -23.20 -2.29 1.82
CA ASP A 212 -24.50 -2.43 2.48
C ASP A 212 -24.65 -3.74 3.27
N LEU A 213 -23.56 -4.52 3.37
CA LEU A 213 -23.47 -5.77 4.14
C LEU A 213 -24.52 -6.81 3.71
N ASP A 214 -24.85 -6.85 2.42
CA ASP A 214 -25.79 -7.81 1.86
C ASP A 214 -25.17 -9.20 1.62
N GLY A 215 -23.86 -9.33 1.86
CA GLY A 215 -23.08 -10.54 1.64
C GLY A 215 -22.67 -10.73 0.18
N SER A 216 -22.58 -9.67 -0.61
CA SER A 216 -22.05 -9.69 -1.96
C SER A 216 -21.22 -8.42 -2.25
N PRO A 217 -20.03 -8.54 -2.86
CA PRO A 217 -19.20 -7.37 -3.13
C PRO A 217 -19.88 -6.35 -4.06
N ASP A 218 -19.77 -5.07 -3.69
CA ASP A 218 -20.19 -3.95 -4.52
C ASP A 218 -19.02 -3.26 -5.19
N ILE A 219 -19.27 -2.72 -6.38
CA ILE A 219 -18.34 -1.85 -7.10
C ILE A 219 -18.82 -0.41 -6.92
N VAL A 220 -18.07 0.35 -6.12
CA VAL A 220 -18.32 1.78 -5.88
C VAL A 220 -17.58 2.61 -6.93
N ALA A 221 -18.35 3.33 -7.74
CA ALA A 221 -17.88 4.06 -8.92
C ALA A 221 -18.50 5.46 -8.98
N GLY A 222 -18.06 6.33 -8.07
CA GLY A 222 -18.44 7.73 -7.96
C GLY A 222 -19.85 7.89 -7.41
N ASN A 223 -20.78 8.26 -8.28
CA ASN A 223 -22.19 8.43 -7.94
C ASN A 223 -23.05 7.19 -8.26
N THR A 224 -22.41 6.03 -8.45
CA THR A 224 -23.08 4.78 -8.83
C THR A 224 -22.45 3.61 -8.09
N ILE A 225 -23.29 2.72 -7.58
CA ILE A 225 -22.90 1.44 -6.99
C ILE A 225 -23.47 0.34 -7.87
N TYR A 226 -22.61 -0.59 -8.28
CA TYR A 226 -22.99 -1.77 -9.04
C TYR A 226 -22.84 -3.01 -8.18
N SER A 227 -23.79 -3.94 -8.29
CA SER A 227 -23.60 -5.32 -7.85
C SER A 227 -22.48 -6.01 -8.66
N ALA A 228 -21.97 -7.13 -8.15
CA ALA A 228 -21.06 -8.04 -8.85
C ALA A 228 -21.47 -8.40 -10.30
N THR A 229 -22.79 -8.46 -10.57
CA THR A 229 -23.33 -8.79 -11.91
C THR A 229 -23.44 -7.60 -12.86
N GLY A 230 -23.06 -6.40 -12.43
CA GLY A 230 -23.12 -5.17 -13.21
C GLY A 230 -24.48 -4.46 -13.19
N ALA A 231 -25.45 -4.95 -12.40
CA ALA A 231 -26.69 -4.21 -12.15
C ALA A 231 -26.42 -3.03 -11.21
N ILE A 232 -26.96 -1.85 -11.53
CA ILE A 232 -26.91 -0.68 -10.66
C ILE A 232 -27.80 -0.95 -9.43
N LYS A 233 -27.19 -1.04 -8.25
CA LYS A 233 -27.91 -1.08 -6.96
C LYS A 233 -28.44 0.32 -6.63
N HIS A 234 -27.53 1.29 -6.66
CA HIS A 234 -27.83 2.69 -6.35
C HIS A 234 -27.18 3.63 -7.36
N GLN A 235 -27.88 4.71 -7.70
CA GLN A 235 -27.31 5.82 -8.46
C GLN A 235 -27.96 7.13 -8.06
N ASN A 236 -27.13 8.10 -7.68
CA ASN A 236 -27.59 9.45 -7.38
C ASN A 236 -27.11 10.42 -8.47
N ALA A 237 -27.94 10.62 -9.50
CA ALA A 237 -27.62 11.49 -10.63
C ALA A 237 -27.51 12.99 -10.27
N ALA A 238 -27.87 13.40 -9.05
CA ALA A 238 -27.65 14.76 -8.56
C ALA A 238 -26.21 14.98 -8.07
N LEU A 239 -25.47 13.90 -7.78
CA LEU A 239 -24.05 13.93 -7.43
C LEU A 239 -23.17 13.81 -8.68
N PRO A 240 -21.98 14.42 -8.68
CA PRO A 240 -21.00 14.16 -9.73
C PRO A 240 -20.48 12.71 -9.64
N ASP A 241 -20.05 12.13 -10.76
CA ASP A 241 -19.11 11.00 -10.72
C ASP A 241 -17.83 11.44 -9.99
N GLY A 242 -16.99 10.56 -9.46
CA GLY A 242 -15.83 11.03 -8.68
C GLY A 242 -15.03 9.91 -8.05
N LEU A 243 -14.08 10.31 -7.20
CA LEU A 243 -13.19 9.38 -6.50
C LEU A 243 -13.78 9.06 -5.13
N ASN A 244 -13.65 7.80 -4.71
CA ASN A 244 -14.21 7.33 -3.45
C ASN A 244 -13.18 6.76 -2.47
N ALA A 245 -13.61 6.68 -1.22
CA ALA A 245 -13.08 5.85 -0.15
C ALA A 245 -14.27 5.43 0.74
N VAL A 246 -14.14 4.31 1.43
CA VAL A 246 -15.19 3.75 2.29
C VAL A 246 -14.64 3.46 3.68
N ALA A 247 -15.46 3.73 4.69
CA ALA A 247 -15.23 3.45 6.11
C ALA A 247 -16.56 3.63 6.85
N ASN A 248 -16.63 3.28 8.12
CA ASN A 248 -17.78 3.56 8.97
C ASN A 248 -17.52 4.83 9.81
N PHE A 249 -18.38 5.83 9.64
CA PHE A 249 -18.33 7.15 10.26
C PHE A 249 -19.42 7.34 11.32
N ASP A 250 -20.28 6.34 11.56
CA ASP A 250 -21.33 6.45 12.56
C ASP A 250 -21.52 5.19 13.44
N ALA A 251 -22.74 4.96 13.95
CA ALA A 251 -23.02 3.93 14.93
C ALA A 251 -23.57 2.65 14.32
N ASP A 252 -24.05 2.68 13.07
CA ASP A 252 -24.52 1.48 12.38
C ASP A 252 -23.36 0.78 11.65
N PRO A 253 -23.51 -0.48 11.22
CA PRO A 253 -22.38 -1.24 10.72
C PRO A 253 -22.07 -1.00 9.23
N GLU A 254 -22.94 -0.34 8.48
CA GLU A 254 -22.75 -0.13 7.04
C GLU A 254 -21.56 0.82 6.79
N ALA A 255 -21.10 0.91 5.54
CA ALA A 255 -20.07 1.88 5.17
C ALA A 255 -20.70 3.19 4.73
N GLU A 256 -20.12 4.30 5.18
CA GLU A 256 -20.27 5.58 4.51
C GLU A 256 -19.20 5.75 3.43
N ILE A 257 -19.61 6.48 2.40
CA ILE A 257 -18.83 6.67 1.19
C ILE A 257 -18.41 8.13 1.10
N VAL A 258 -17.10 8.36 1.17
CA VAL A 258 -16.52 9.66 0.82
C VAL A 258 -16.54 9.80 -0.70
N LEU A 259 -16.98 10.94 -1.21
CA LEU A 259 -16.93 11.30 -2.63
C LEU A 259 -16.17 12.61 -2.82
N VAL A 260 -15.23 12.63 -3.77
CA VAL A 260 -14.45 13.83 -4.14
C VAL A 260 -14.54 14.11 -5.65
N ASN A 261 -15.01 15.30 -6.00
CA ASN A 261 -14.90 15.87 -7.35
C ASN A 261 -15.13 17.39 -7.32
N GLY A 262 -14.55 18.11 -8.30
CA GLY A 262 -14.83 19.52 -8.54
C GLY A 262 -14.39 20.45 -7.41
N GLY A 263 -13.44 20.00 -6.58
CA GLY A 263 -12.99 20.72 -5.39
C GLY A 263 -14.03 20.70 -4.26
N LEU A 264 -14.89 19.67 -4.26
CA LEU A 264 -15.93 19.46 -3.27
C LEU A 264 -15.80 18.05 -2.67
N VAL A 265 -16.20 17.93 -1.41
CA VAL A 265 -16.24 16.68 -0.64
C VAL A 265 -17.67 16.42 -0.16
N TRP A 266 -18.07 15.15 -0.19
CA TRP A 266 -19.33 14.64 0.37
C TRP A 266 -19.06 13.39 1.21
N LEU A 267 -19.94 13.17 2.19
CA LEU A 267 -20.13 11.89 2.85
C LEU A 267 -21.54 11.39 2.55
N LEU A 268 -21.62 10.13 2.15
CA LEU A 268 -22.84 9.51 1.64
C LEU A 268 -23.13 8.23 2.41
N GLU A 269 -24.40 7.92 2.52
CA GLU A 269 -24.90 6.60 2.92
C GLU A 269 -24.55 5.54 1.84
N PRO A 270 -24.59 4.23 2.16
CA PRO A 270 -24.38 3.15 1.19
C PRO A 270 -25.44 3.14 0.07
N ASP A 271 -26.58 3.81 0.25
CA ASP A 271 -27.59 4.01 -0.80
C ASP A 271 -27.35 5.25 -1.69
N LEU A 272 -26.22 5.94 -1.48
CA LEU A 272 -25.79 7.21 -2.09
C LEU A 272 -26.67 8.42 -1.75
N SER A 273 -27.50 8.36 -0.72
CA SER A 273 -28.10 9.56 -0.13
C SER A 273 -27.04 10.37 0.62
N VAL A 274 -27.24 11.69 0.66
CA VAL A 274 -26.22 12.62 1.18
C VAL A 274 -26.41 12.81 2.68
N ILE A 275 -25.40 12.44 3.47
CA ILE A 275 -25.34 12.76 4.90
C ILE A 275 -24.99 14.24 5.05
N TRP A 276 -23.84 14.63 4.48
CA TRP A 276 -23.43 16.01 4.29
C TRP A 276 -22.59 16.11 3.02
N GLY A 277 -22.47 17.32 2.46
CA GLY A 277 -21.58 17.48 1.33
C GLY A 277 -21.72 18.78 0.57
N GLY A 278 -20.95 18.86 -0.52
CA GLY A 278 -20.67 20.11 -1.20
C GLY A 278 -19.75 21.00 -0.35
N VAL A 279 -18.99 20.41 0.57
CA VAL A 279 -17.99 21.11 1.37
C VAL A 279 -16.82 21.46 0.47
N SER A 280 -16.44 22.74 0.42
CA SER A 280 -15.35 23.19 -0.43
C SER A 280 -13.99 22.74 0.08
N LEU A 281 -13.20 22.14 -0.81
CA LEU A 281 -11.82 21.78 -0.54
C LEU A 281 -10.96 23.06 -0.44
N PRO A 282 -10.29 23.31 0.70
CA PRO A 282 -9.35 24.42 0.80
C PRO A 282 -8.30 24.38 -0.31
N GLY A 283 -7.91 25.55 -0.81
CA GLY A 283 -6.94 25.64 -1.91
C GLY A 283 -7.49 25.28 -3.29
N GLY A 284 -8.74 24.80 -3.40
CA GLY A 284 -9.41 24.50 -4.67
C GLY A 284 -8.79 23.32 -5.42
N GLY A 285 -8.98 23.29 -6.75
CA GLY A 285 -8.62 22.14 -7.58
C GLY A 285 -9.83 21.24 -7.83
N VAL A 286 -9.58 20.02 -8.33
CA VAL A 286 -10.63 19.02 -8.50
C VAL A 286 -10.70 18.06 -7.30
N GLY A 287 -9.57 17.88 -6.60
CA GLY A 287 -9.46 17.06 -5.40
C GLY A 287 -8.97 15.66 -5.73
N GLY A 288 -8.00 15.17 -4.97
CA GLY A 288 -7.43 13.84 -5.16
C GLY A 288 -8.27 12.70 -4.55
N PRO A 289 -7.82 11.45 -4.74
CA PRO A 289 -8.39 10.29 -4.07
C PRO A 289 -8.38 10.49 -2.54
N PRO A 290 -9.52 10.33 -1.84
CA PRO A 290 -9.60 10.57 -0.39
C PRO A 290 -8.90 9.47 0.43
N THR A 291 -8.33 9.82 1.57
CA THR A 291 -7.80 8.87 2.58
C THR A 291 -8.67 8.91 3.83
N ILE A 292 -8.78 7.78 4.53
CA ILE A 292 -9.55 7.69 5.77
C ILE A 292 -8.70 6.99 6.84
N ALA A 293 -8.65 7.55 8.04
CA ALA A 293 -8.00 6.99 9.23
C ALA A 293 -8.47 7.76 10.47
N ASP A 294 -8.11 7.30 11.66
CA ASP A 294 -8.16 8.12 12.87
C ASP A 294 -6.86 8.96 12.93
N PHE A 295 -6.96 10.28 12.76
CA PHE A 295 -5.78 11.16 12.64
C PHE A 295 -5.37 11.77 13.97
N ASP A 296 -6.20 11.68 15.03
CA ASP A 296 -5.88 12.24 16.35
C ASP A 296 -6.16 11.32 17.54
N ASN A 297 -6.40 10.04 17.27
CA ASN A 297 -6.64 8.97 18.23
C ASN A 297 -7.84 9.26 19.15
N ASP A 298 -8.93 9.77 18.57
CA ASP A 298 -10.19 9.98 19.29
C ASP A 298 -11.23 8.86 19.06
N GLY A 299 -10.89 7.91 18.18
CA GLY A 299 -11.69 6.75 17.81
C GLY A 299 -12.66 7.00 16.65
N ALA A 300 -12.78 8.23 16.14
CA ALA A 300 -13.52 8.54 14.93
C ALA A 300 -12.58 8.60 13.72
N PRO A 301 -13.06 8.24 12.51
CA PRO A 301 -12.29 8.47 11.31
C PRO A 301 -12.47 9.89 10.76
N GLU A 302 -11.38 10.44 10.26
CA GLU A 302 -11.32 11.68 9.49
C GLU A 302 -10.98 11.44 8.03
N ILE A 303 -11.13 12.50 7.23
CA ILE A 303 -11.02 12.45 5.77
C ILE A 303 -9.87 13.36 5.31
N GLY A 304 -8.83 12.78 4.73
CA GLY A 304 -7.73 13.49 4.09
C GLY A 304 -7.94 13.65 2.58
N VAL A 305 -7.77 14.87 2.06
CA VAL A 305 -7.90 15.17 0.62
C VAL A 305 -6.85 16.19 0.17
N ALA A 306 -6.12 15.86 -0.90
CA ALA A 306 -5.22 16.80 -1.55
C ALA A 306 -5.97 17.71 -2.54
N GLY A 307 -5.69 19.00 -2.51
CA GLY A 307 -6.18 20.02 -3.45
C GLY A 307 -5.02 20.73 -4.17
N ALA A 308 -5.35 21.75 -4.97
CA ALA A 308 -4.38 22.41 -5.85
C ALA A 308 -3.26 23.16 -5.10
N THR A 309 -3.58 23.74 -3.95
CA THR A 309 -2.62 24.55 -3.16
C THR A 309 -2.61 24.21 -1.67
N ARG A 310 -3.41 23.22 -1.27
CA ARG A 310 -3.53 22.78 0.12
C ARG A 310 -3.73 21.27 0.18
N TYR A 311 -3.23 20.67 1.23
CA TYR A 311 -3.76 19.40 1.74
C TYR A 311 -4.68 19.72 2.91
N ALA A 312 -5.83 19.06 2.99
CA ALA A 312 -6.84 19.31 4.03
C ALA A 312 -7.29 18.00 4.68
N VAL A 313 -7.55 18.07 5.98
CA VAL A 313 -8.20 17.01 6.75
C VAL A 313 -9.52 17.54 7.30
N PHE A 314 -10.58 16.77 7.14
CA PHE A 314 -11.92 17.07 7.62
C PHE A 314 -12.32 16.10 8.72
N GLU A 315 -13.00 16.60 9.75
CA GLU A 315 -13.66 15.78 10.75
C GLU A 315 -14.78 14.94 10.12
N THR A 316 -15.25 13.92 10.83
CA THR A 316 -16.40 13.07 10.45
C THR A 316 -17.65 13.88 10.04
N ASP A 317 -17.87 15.06 10.65
CA ASP A 317 -19.02 15.94 10.35
C ASP A 317 -18.82 16.88 9.15
N GLY A 318 -17.68 16.75 8.45
CA GLY A 318 -17.32 17.56 7.29
C GLY A 318 -16.75 18.94 7.63
N THR A 319 -16.56 19.27 8.91
CA THR A 319 -15.84 20.49 9.29
C THR A 319 -14.34 20.33 9.08
N LEU A 320 -13.64 21.44 8.79
CA LEU A 320 -12.20 21.41 8.55
C LEU A 320 -11.44 21.23 9.88
N LYS A 321 -10.70 20.12 10.03
CA LYS A 321 -9.79 19.87 11.16
C LYS A 321 -8.53 20.72 11.05
N TRP A 322 -7.79 20.56 9.95
CA TRP A 322 -6.64 21.40 9.60
C TRP A 322 -6.35 21.41 8.10
N GLN A 323 -5.47 22.32 7.69
CA GLN A 323 -4.93 22.36 6.33
C GLN A 323 -3.48 22.85 6.34
N THR A 324 -2.71 22.47 5.33
CA THR A 324 -1.34 22.91 5.12
C THR A 324 -1.09 23.34 3.69
N VAL A 325 -0.09 24.19 3.47
CA VAL A 325 0.26 24.71 2.13
C VAL A 325 1.02 23.67 1.33
N THR A 326 0.52 23.36 0.14
CA THR A 326 1.12 22.45 -0.83
C THR A 326 1.12 23.05 -2.23
N GLN A 327 1.74 22.38 -3.20
CA GLN A 327 1.80 22.82 -4.58
C GLN A 327 1.43 21.67 -5.54
N ASP A 328 0.22 21.72 -6.10
CA ASP A 328 -0.28 20.77 -7.10
C ASP A 328 -1.18 21.50 -8.11
N SER A 329 -0.61 22.50 -8.77
CA SER A 329 -1.31 23.27 -9.79
C SER A 329 -1.40 22.54 -11.13
N SER A 330 -0.45 21.65 -11.41
CA SER A 330 -0.35 20.87 -12.64
C SER A 330 -1.47 19.87 -12.79
N SER A 331 -1.79 19.10 -11.74
CA SER A 331 -2.84 18.07 -11.77
C SER A 331 -4.03 18.41 -10.89
N ASN A 332 -3.78 18.99 -9.70
CA ASN A 332 -4.76 19.21 -8.62
C ASN A 332 -5.61 17.98 -8.27
N ARG A 333 -4.98 16.79 -8.33
CA ARG A 333 -5.59 15.45 -8.26
C ARG A 333 -4.75 14.43 -7.48
N THR A 334 -3.57 14.81 -7.01
CA THR A 334 -2.62 13.86 -6.40
C THR A 334 -3.25 13.10 -5.24
N GLY A 335 -2.88 11.84 -5.04
CA GLY A 335 -3.33 11.09 -3.86
C GLY A 335 -2.43 11.30 -2.64
N SER A 336 -2.81 10.67 -1.54
CA SER A 336 -1.98 10.46 -0.35
C SER A 336 -2.20 9.05 0.18
N SER A 337 -1.35 8.63 1.11
CA SER A 337 -1.60 7.52 2.03
C SER A 337 -1.49 8.01 3.47
N VAL A 338 -1.90 7.16 4.39
CA VAL A 338 -1.85 7.42 5.83
C VAL A 338 -1.29 6.21 6.57
N PHE A 339 -0.59 6.44 7.68
CA PHE A 339 0.03 5.38 8.48
C PHE A 339 0.37 5.91 9.87
N ASP A 340 0.12 5.13 10.92
CA ASP A 340 0.57 5.43 12.29
C ASP A 340 2.00 4.92 12.43
N PHE A 341 3.01 5.78 12.28
CA PHE A 341 4.41 5.32 12.31
C PHE A 341 4.89 4.99 13.72
N GLU A 342 4.40 5.72 14.72
CA GLU A 342 4.86 5.64 16.10
C GLU A 342 4.06 4.63 16.95
N GLY A 343 2.96 4.10 16.43
CA GLY A 343 2.06 3.20 17.14
C GLY A 343 1.28 3.91 18.25
N ASP A 344 1.03 5.21 18.11
CA ASP A 344 0.35 6.03 19.10
C ASP A 344 -1.17 6.09 18.90
N GLY A 345 -1.67 5.44 17.85
CA GLY A 345 -3.07 5.36 17.45
C GLY A 345 -3.52 6.48 16.52
N ALA A 346 -2.71 7.52 16.30
CA ALA A 346 -3.02 8.61 15.38
C ALA A 346 -2.22 8.44 14.08
N ALA A 347 -2.90 8.37 12.94
CA ALA A 347 -2.24 8.20 11.66
C ALA A 347 -1.62 9.50 11.11
N GLU A 348 -0.37 9.44 10.67
CA GLU A 348 0.28 10.47 9.86
C GLU A 348 -0.20 10.45 8.41
N VAL A 349 -0.08 11.60 7.75
CA VAL A 349 -0.28 11.75 6.30
C VAL A 349 1.06 11.68 5.58
N ILE A 350 1.15 10.82 4.56
CA ILE A 350 2.26 10.79 3.61
C ILE A 350 1.80 11.39 2.29
N TYR A 351 2.42 12.50 1.89
CA TYR A 351 1.99 13.26 0.72
C TYR A 351 3.15 13.74 -0.15
N GLY A 352 3.04 13.49 -1.45
CA GLY A 352 3.97 13.97 -2.47
C GLY A 352 3.33 15.04 -3.32
N ASP A 353 3.91 16.24 -3.39
CA ASP A 353 3.43 17.31 -4.29
C ASP A 353 4.38 17.48 -5.49
N GLU A 354 4.26 18.60 -6.22
CA GLU A 354 5.11 18.91 -7.38
C GLU A 354 6.61 18.98 -7.04
N LEU A 355 6.97 19.28 -5.78
CA LEU A 355 8.34 19.60 -5.38
C LEU A 355 8.90 18.75 -4.24
N LYS A 356 8.04 18.18 -3.38
CA LYS A 356 8.45 17.58 -2.12
C LYS A 356 7.65 16.33 -1.76
N LEU A 357 8.29 15.45 -1.02
CA LEU A 357 7.66 14.42 -0.21
C LEU A 357 7.57 14.95 1.22
N ARG A 358 6.45 14.73 1.90
CA ARG A 358 6.23 15.15 3.28
C ARG A 358 5.50 14.09 4.09
N VAL A 359 5.79 14.09 5.38
CA VAL A 359 4.96 13.44 6.41
C VAL A 359 4.40 14.53 7.32
N TYR A 360 3.08 14.54 7.49
CA TYR A 360 2.40 15.45 8.41
C TYR A 360 1.79 14.66 9.57
N ARG A 361 1.91 15.17 10.79
CA ARG A 361 1.17 14.63 11.92
C ARG A 361 -0.32 14.74 11.67
N GLY A 362 -1.04 13.64 11.90
CA GLY A 362 -2.47 13.56 11.66
C GLY A 362 -3.29 14.59 12.44
N SER A 363 -2.92 14.88 13.69
CA SER A 363 -3.79 15.70 14.55
C SER A 363 -3.80 17.20 14.25
N ASP A 364 -2.74 17.74 13.64
CA ASP A 364 -2.60 19.20 13.46
C ASP A 364 -1.87 19.64 12.18
N GLY A 365 -1.46 18.71 11.31
CA GLY A 365 -0.76 19.02 10.07
C GLY A 365 0.67 19.52 10.27
N PHE A 366 1.25 19.37 11.47
CA PHE A 366 2.65 19.69 11.70
C PHE A 366 3.56 18.80 10.84
N THR A 367 4.50 19.41 10.11
CA THR A 367 5.43 18.69 9.25
C THR A 367 6.49 17.95 10.08
N LEU A 368 6.41 16.62 10.08
CA LEU A 368 7.36 15.73 10.74
C LEU A 368 8.60 15.50 9.87
N PHE A 369 8.38 15.28 8.57
CA PHE A 369 9.44 15.04 7.58
C PHE A 369 9.15 15.82 6.29
N GLU A 370 10.21 16.28 5.63
CA GLU A 370 10.14 16.87 4.29
C GLU A 370 11.46 16.66 3.54
N THR A 371 11.37 16.24 2.28
CA THR A 371 12.54 16.12 1.39
C THR A 371 12.18 16.50 -0.06
N PRO A 372 13.13 17.01 -0.87
CA PRO A 372 12.90 17.30 -2.28
C PRO A 372 12.52 16.04 -3.10
N LYS A 373 11.36 16.05 -3.75
CA LYS A 373 10.86 14.99 -4.65
C LYS A 373 9.99 15.63 -5.74
N SER A 374 10.47 15.68 -6.98
CA SER A 374 9.70 16.27 -8.08
C SER A 374 8.67 15.31 -8.68
N SER A 375 7.51 15.85 -9.07
CA SER A 375 6.53 15.20 -9.94
C SER A 375 5.76 16.25 -10.73
N CYS A 376 5.30 15.95 -11.95
CA CYS A 376 4.23 16.73 -12.58
C CYS A 376 2.82 16.39 -12.06
N THR A 377 2.73 15.40 -11.16
CA THR A 377 1.53 14.94 -10.45
C THR A 377 0.39 14.41 -11.34
N TRP A 378 -0.29 13.39 -10.85
CA TRP A 378 -1.42 12.67 -11.44
C TRP A 378 -2.35 12.20 -10.30
N TYR A 379 -2.68 10.90 -10.26
CA TYR A 379 -3.33 10.24 -9.13
C TYR A 379 -2.32 9.50 -8.25
N GLU A 380 -1.03 9.52 -8.58
CA GLU A 380 -0.03 8.77 -7.83
C GLU A 380 0.05 9.27 -6.40
N TYR A 381 0.48 8.38 -5.51
CA TYR A 381 0.74 8.71 -4.12
C TYR A 381 1.88 7.84 -3.58
N PRO A 382 2.63 8.31 -2.57
CA PRO A 382 3.53 7.46 -1.82
C PRO A 382 2.72 6.48 -0.96
N PHE A 383 3.22 5.28 -0.70
CA PHE A 383 2.59 4.30 0.19
C PHE A 383 3.55 3.79 1.24
N VAL A 384 3.01 3.09 2.24
CA VAL A 384 3.79 2.50 3.35
C VAL A 384 3.64 0.98 3.35
N ALA A 385 4.74 0.26 3.37
CA ALA A 385 4.81 -1.21 3.50
C ALA A 385 6.19 -1.62 4.01
N ASP A 386 6.30 -2.81 4.61
CA ASP A 386 7.59 -3.48 4.90
C ASP A 386 8.14 -4.04 3.59
N VAL A 387 8.95 -3.26 2.87
CA VAL A 387 9.40 -3.63 1.52
C VAL A 387 10.73 -4.37 1.52
N ASP A 388 11.56 -4.21 2.55
CA ASP A 388 12.84 -4.90 2.62
C ASP A 388 12.81 -6.20 3.45
N GLY A 389 11.69 -6.44 4.15
CA GLY A 389 11.41 -7.66 4.89
C GLY A 389 12.02 -7.68 6.29
N ASP A 390 12.44 -6.53 6.83
CA ASP A 390 13.02 -6.43 8.18
C ASP A 390 11.99 -6.24 9.30
N ASN A 391 10.70 -6.20 8.95
CA ASN A 391 9.55 -5.94 9.82
C ASN A 391 9.46 -4.48 10.33
N SER A 392 10.19 -3.53 9.77
CA SER A 392 9.90 -2.11 9.88
C SER A 392 8.98 -1.67 8.72
N ALA A 393 8.36 -0.51 8.85
CA ALA A 393 7.63 0.11 7.76
C ALA A 393 8.56 1.00 6.93
N GLU A 394 8.35 1.06 5.61
CA GLU A 394 9.05 2.01 4.74
C GLU A 394 8.06 2.83 3.89
N ILE A 395 8.43 4.07 3.61
CA ILE A 395 7.76 4.93 2.64
C ILE A 395 8.34 4.66 1.26
N VAL A 396 7.51 4.21 0.33
CA VAL A 396 7.84 4.12 -1.10
C VAL A 396 7.30 5.34 -1.82
N ALA A 397 8.19 6.13 -2.42
CA ALA A 397 7.84 7.32 -3.18
C ALA A 397 8.41 7.31 -4.60
N VAL A 398 7.66 7.91 -5.53
CA VAL A 398 8.03 8.00 -6.94
C VAL A 398 8.41 9.42 -7.33
N ALA A 399 9.29 9.57 -8.31
CA ALA A 399 9.63 10.87 -8.86
C ALA A 399 9.72 10.87 -10.38
N ASN A 400 9.46 12.04 -10.95
CA ASN A 400 9.68 12.33 -12.34
C ASN A 400 10.12 13.79 -12.53
N ASN A 401 10.74 14.06 -13.68
CA ASN A 401 11.10 15.41 -14.10
C ASN A 401 10.12 15.99 -15.12
N ASN A 402 8.94 15.38 -15.28
CA ASN A 402 7.91 15.89 -16.17
C ASN A 402 7.53 17.31 -15.70
N CYS A 403 7.18 18.16 -16.65
CA CYS A 403 6.78 19.56 -16.40
C CYS A 403 7.84 20.45 -15.72
N GLY A 404 9.05 19.94 -15.48
CA GLY A 404 10.22 20.73 -15.10
C GLY A 404 10.29 21.17 -13.63
N PHE A 405 9.55 20.53 -12.72
CA PHE A 405 9.53 20.90 -11.30
C PHE A 405 10.80 20.53 -10.53
N GLY A 406 11.56 19.54 -11.01
CA GLY A 406 12.84 19.18 -10.44
C GLY A 406 13.53 18.05 -11.20
N PRO A 407 14.78 17.69 -10.82
CA PRO A 407 15.56 16.68 -11.53
C PRO A 407 15.31 15.24 -11.04
N GLN A 408 14.59 15.02 -9.93
CA GLN A 408 14.41 13.70 -9.34
C GLN A 408 13.58 12.80 -10.26
N ARG A 409 14.02 11.55 -10.41
CA ARG A 409 13.37 10.53 -11.24
C ARG A 409 13.60 9.16 -10.61
N GLY A 410 12.59 8.30 -10.63
CA GLY A 410 12.69 6.90 -10.21
C GLY A 410 11.95 6.59 -8.93
N ILE A 411 12.46 5.62 -8.17
CA ILE A 411 11.88 5.12 -6.90
C ILE A 411 12.81 5.50 -5.76
N PHE A 412 12.23 5.94 -4.64
CA PHE A 412 12.93 6.31 -3.42
C PHE A 412 12.24 5.62 -2.25
N VAL A 413 13.01 4.88 -1.45
CA VAL A 413 12.50 4.18 -0.27
C VAL A 413 13.17 4.74 0.97
N TYR A 414 12.34 5.11 1.93
CA TYR A 414 12.74 5.73 3.17
C TYR A 414 12.23 4.91 4.36
N GLY A 415 13.08 4.68 5.34
CA GLY A 415 12.71 4.07 6.61
C GLY A 415 13.12 4.94 7.79
N SER A 416 13.00 4.37 8.99
CA SER A 416 13.46 5.02 10.21
C SER A 416 14.97 4.95 10.35
N ALA A 417 15.62 6.08 10.64
CA ALA A 417 17.05 6.10 10.96
C ALA A 417 17.37 5.40 12.30
N ASN A 418 16.37 5.18 13.14
CA ASN A 418 16.48 4.58 14.46
C ASN A 418 15.87 3.18 14.56
N ASP A 419 15.27 2.68 13.47
CA ASP A 419 14.56 1.39 13.46
C ASP A 419 13.39 1.39 14.48
N ASP A 420 12.62 2.49 14.49
CA ASP A 420 11.55 2.78 15.46
C ASP A 420 10.16 3.00 14.83
N TRP A 421 10.01 2.82 13.52
CA TRP A 421 8.70 2.78 12.88
C TRP A 421 8.05 1.42 13.09
N ILE A 422 6.73 1.41 13.35
CA ILE A 422 6.04 0.16 13.67
C ILE A 422 6.02 -0.82 12.51
N GLU A 423 5.91 -2.10 12.86
CA GLU A 423 5.78 -3.20 11.93
C GLU A 423 4.48 -3.09 11.10
N THR A 424 4.55 -3.46 9.82
CA THR A 424 3.39 -3.43 8.91
C THR A 424 3.42 -4.58 7.92
N ARG A 425 2.42 -4.64 7.02
CA ARG A 425 2.38 -5.65 5.96
C ARG A 425 3.37 -5.33 4.86
N ARG A 426 3.82 -6.39 4.20
CA ARG A 426 4.73 -6.37 3.05
C ARG A 426 4.04 -6.13 1.71
N ILE A 427 2.77 -5.72 1.73
CA ILE A 427 1.92 -5.72 0.54
C ILE A 427 1.18 -4.38 0.38
N TRP A 428 1.13 -3.93 -0.87
CA TRP A 428 0.28 -2.85 -1.35
C TRP A 428 -0.05 -3.16 -2.81
N ASN A 429 -1.19 -3.83 -3.05
CA ASN A 429 -1.39 -4.52 -4.31
C ASN A 429 -2.07 -3.67 -5.40
N GLN A 430 -2.81 -2.62 -5.04
CA GLN A 430 -3.59 -1.79 -5.98
C GLN A 430 -3.75 -0.32 -5.50
N HIS A 431 -4.32 0.55 -6.34
CA HIS A 431 -4.49 1.99 -6.03
C HIS A 431 -5.62 2.29 -5.04
N THR A 432 -6.71 1.53 -5.10
CA THR A 432 -7.81 1.56 -4.12
C THR A 432 -7.54 0.51 -3.05
N TYR A 433 -6.39 0.64 -2.38
CA TYR A 433 -5.95 -0.28 -1.35
C TYR A 433 -6.72 -0.08 -0.04
N HIS A 434 -7.15 -1.20 0.52
CA HIS A 434 -7.65 -1.36 1.89
C HIS A 434 -7.27 -2.75 2.35
N ILE A 435 -7.00 -2.95 3.64
CA ILE A 435 -6.23 -4.09 4.15
C ILE A 435 -6.88 -5.44 3.81
N THR A 436 -8.21 -5.52 3.76
CA THR A 436 -8.95 -6.77 3.56
C THR A 436 -9.09 -7.18 2.08
N ASN A 437 -8.63 -6.37 1.13
CA ASN A 437 -8.77 -6.65 -0.31
C ASN A 437 -7.77 -7.67 -0.86
N VAL A 438 -6.73 -7.99 -0.10
CA VAL A 438 -5.62 -8.87 -0.51
C VAL A 438 -5.07 -9.57 0.73
N LEU A 439 -4.63 -10.81 0.60
CA LEU A 439 -3.97 -11.56 1.67
C LEU A 439 -2.44 -11.36 1.64
N PRO A 440 -1.70 -11.64 2.74
CA PRO A 440 -0.26 -11.41 2.81
C PRO A 440 0.58 -12.14 1.75
N ASP A 441 0.08 -13.25 1.21
CA ASP A 441 0.73 -14.03 0.16
C ASP A 441 0.37 -13.56 -1.27
N GLY A 442 -0.42 -12.49 -1.39
CA GLY A 442 -0.86 -11.94 -2.67
C GLY A 442 -2.11 -12.59 -3.26
N THR A 443 -2.68 -13.58 -2.59
CA THR A 443 -3.99 -14.14 -2.99
C THR A 443 -5.11 -13.14 -2.73
N ILE A 444 -6.11 -13.14 -3.62
CA ILE A 444 -7.30 -12.32 -3.48
C ILE A 444 -8.34 -13.12 -2.68
N PRO A 445 -8.84 -12.60 -1.56
CA PRO A 445 -9.79 -13.34 -0.74
C PRO A 445 -11.12 -13.52 -1.49
N THR A 446 -11.70 -14.72 -1.35
CA THR A 446 -13.05 -15.03 -1.87
C THR A 446 -14.12 -14.19 -1.19
N GLU A 447 -13.95 -13.90 0.10
CA GLU A 447 -14.81 -13.02 0.87
C GLU A 447 -13.93 -12.12 1.73
N GLU A 448 -14.20 -10.81 1.75
CA GLU A 448 -13.52 -9.88 2.65
C GLU A 448 -14.08 -9.99 4.08
N THR A 449 -13.67 -11.05 4.80
CA THR A 449 -14.13 -11.29 6.17
C THR A 449 -12.99 -11.24 7.20
N PRO A 450 -13.10 -10.39 8.24
CA PRO A 450 -14.10 -9.32 8.39
C PRO A 450 -13.87 -8.17 7.39
N THR A 451 -14.93 -7.43 7.07
CA THR A 451 -14.87 -6.22 6.22
C THR A 451 -13.97 -5.15 6.86
N ASN A 452 -13.27 -4.35 6.04
CA ASN A 452 -12.23 -3.43 6.50
C ASN A 452 -12.64 -2.44 7.60
N TRP A 453 -13.91 -2.01 7.65
CA TRP A 453 -14.41 -1.06 8.66
C TRP A 453 -15.16 -1.71 9.83
N LEU A 454 -15.52 -2.99 9.72
CA LEU A 454 -16.22 -3.74 10.78
C LEU A 454 -15.33 -4.66 11.57
N ALA A 455 -14.11 -4.86 11.11
CA ALA A 455 -13.20 -5.76 11.74
C ALA A 455 -13.00 -5.39 13.20
N THR A 456 -13.15 -6.37 14.09
CA THR A 456 -13.03 -6.19 15.55
C THR A 456 -11.61 -5.82 16.01
N ASN A 457 -10.68 -5.61 15.07
CA ASN A 457 -9.39 -5.01 15.34
C ASN A 457 -9.61 -3.50 15.52
N PRO A 458 -9.31 -2.91 16.69
CA PRO A 458 -9.54 -1.50 16.97
C PRO A 458 -8.77 -0.54 16.04
N HIS A 459 -7.89 -1.04 15.19
CA HIS A 459 -7.09 -0.24 14.26
C HIS A 459 -7.60 -0.30 12.81
N LEU A 460 -8.54 -1.21 12.49
CA LEU A 460 -9.24 -1.22 11.21
C LEU A 460 -10.32 -0.11 11.20
N ASN A 461 -10.99 0.15 10.07
CA ASN A 461 -11.73 1.39 9.76
C ASN A 461 -10.89 2.51 9.13
N ASN A 462 -10.26 2.20 7.99
CA ASN A 462 -9.37 3.11 7.27
C ASN A 462 -9.44 2.88 5.75
N PHE A 463 -8.78 3.74 4.97
CA PHE A 463 -8.66 3.58 3.53
C PHE A 463 -7.35 4.20 3.02
N ARG A 464 -6.57 3.45 2.23
CA ARG A 464 -5.16 3.76 1.87
C ARG A 464 -4.26 3.91 3.11
N LEU A 465 -4.47 3.01 4.07
CA LEU A 465 -3.63 2.78 5.23
C LEU A 465 -3.13 1.34 5.21
N ASN A 466 -1.90 1.11 5.64
CA ASN A 466 -1.36 -0.23 5.82
C ASN A 466 -1.11 -0.54 7.29
N GLN A 467 -1.29 -1.80 7.68
CA GLN A 467 -1.02 -2.39 9.00
C GLN A 467 -1.42 -3.86 8.94
N TYR A 468 -1.13 -4.63 9.98
CA TYR A 468 -1.59 -6.02 10.06
C TYR A 468 -3.12 -6.15 10.01
N GLY A 469 -3.57 -7.06 9.15
CA GLY A 469 -4.96 -7.45 9.02
C GLY A 469 -5.44 -8.38 10.15
N PRO A 470 -6.70 -8.81 10.09
CA PRO A 470 -7.29 -9.72 11.07
C PRO A 470 -6.52 -11.05 11.16
N GLY A 471 -5.97 -11.35 12.34
CA GLY A 471 -5.22 -12.59 12.58
C GLY A 471 -3.79 -12.60 12.06
N GLU A 472 -3.32 -11.48 11.51
CA GLU A 472 -1.94 -11.26 11.11
C GLU A 472 -1.09 -10.72 12.28
N GLY A 473 0.21 -10.80 12.11
CA GLY A 473 1.20 -10.25 13.02
C GLY A 473 2.60 -10.39 12.41
N PRO A 474 3.65 -9.97 13.12
CA PRO A 474 5.01 -10.08 12.62
C PRO A 474 5.34 -11.51 12.22
N ILE A 475 5.82 -11.66 10.99
CA ILE A 475 6.33 -12.93 10.51
C ILE A 475 7.67 -13.15 11.20
N SER A 476 7.75 -14.16 12.07
CA SER A 476 9.01 -14.56 12.67
C SER A 476 9.92 -15.12 11.57
N VAL A 477 10.91 -14.35 11.14
CA VAL A 477 12.01 -14.89 10.34
C VAL A 477 12.75 -15.89 11.23
N PRO A 478 12.80 -17.19 10.89
CA PRO A 478 13.58 -18.13 11.69
C PRO A 478 15.05 -17.66 11.65
N GLU A 479 15.64 -17.36 12.81
CA GLU A 479 17.06 -17.01 12.85
C GLU A 479 17.86 -18.10 12.10
N PRO A 480 18.83 -17.72 11.24
CA PRO A 480 19.72 -18.71 10.66
C PRO A 480 20.38 -19.45 11.82
N ALA A 481 20.11 -20.76 11.93
CA ALA A 481 20.60 -21.59 13.01
C ALA A 481 22.12 -21.40 13.13
N SER A 482 22.53 -20.56 14.07
CA SER A 482 23.93 -20.38 14.42
C SER A 482 24.36 -21.70 15.00
N ILE A 483 25.02 -22.53 14.19
CA ILE A 483 25.68 -23.75 14.63
C ILE A 483 26.84 -23.28 15.51
N LEU A 484 26.52 -23.02 16.78
CA LEU A 484 27.45 -22.65 17.82
C LEU A 484 28.32 -23.88 18.08
N SER A 485 29.42 -23.97 17.33
CA SER A 485 30.48 -24.94 17.53
C SER A 485 31.21 -24.58 18.82
N ILE A 486 30.66 -24.99 19.97
CA ILE A 486 31.36 -24.84 21.25
C ILE A 486 32.53 -25.84 21.25
N LEU A 487 33.71 -25.35 20.89
CA LEU A 487 34.98 -26.02 21.16
C LEU A 487 35.30 -25.84 22.65
N VAL A 488 34.87 -26.77 23.51
CA VAL A 488 35.33 -26.79 24.91
C VAL A 488 36.75 -27.35 24.96
N LEU A 489 37.75 -26.47 25.04
CA LEU A 489 39.07 -26.81 25.58
C LEU A 489 39.01 -26.67 27.11
N GLY A 490 39.04 -27.80 27.82
CA GLY A 490 39.22 -27.86 29.27
C GLY A 490 40.19 -28.98 29.63
N THR A 491 41.32 -28.62 30.21
CA THR A 491 42.41 -29.52 30.61
C THR A 491 42.28 -30.01 32.06
N LEU A 492 42.80 -31.23 32.27
CA LEU A 492 43.20 -31.91 33.52
C LEU A 492 42.15 -32.63 34.41
N GLY A 493 42.38 -33.95 34.61
CA GLY A 493 42.49 -34.49 35.98
C GLY A 493 41.79 -35.81 36.35
N ALA A 494 42.41 -36.95 36.01
CA ALA A 494 42.50 -38.22 36.77
C ALA A 494 41.27 -39.15 37.02
N ALA A 495 41.52 -40.42 36.63
CA ALA A 495 41.07 -41.70 37.20
C ALA A 495 39.62 -42.20 36.97
N SER A 496 39.46 -43.17 36.06
CA SER A 496 39.32 -44.59 36.46
C SER A 496 39.10 -45.52 35.25
N THR A 497 39.61 -46.74 35.44
CA THR A 497 39.69 -47.94 34.60
C THR A 497 38.39 -48.40 33.91
N LEU A 498 38.49 -48.92 32.66
CA LEU A 498 38.29 -50.35 32.39
C LEU A 498 38.74 -50.80 30.98
N LYS A 499 39.26 -52.03 30.94
CA LYS A 499 39.85 -52.79 29.83
C LYS A 499 38.86 -53.03 28.67
N ARG A 500 39.36 -53.18 27.43
CA ARG A 500 39.68 -54.50 26.81
C ARG A 500 39.67 -54.49 25.26
N GLN A 501 40.85 -54.82 24.71
CA GLN A 501 41.15 -55.52 23.45
C GLN A 501 40.96 -54.84 22.07
N LEU A 502 42.12 -54.42 21.52
CA LEU A 502 42.46 -54.49 20.10
C LEU A 502 42.97 -55.89 19.72
N LYS A 503 42.51 -56.42 18.57
CA LYS A 503 43.22 -57.28 17.59
C LYS A 503 42.22 -57.68 16.49
N SER A 504 42.55 -57.79 15.20
CA SER A 504 43.80 -57.57 14.46
C SER A 504 43.49 -57.32 12.98
N SER A 505 44.37 -56.58 12.32
CA SER A 505 44.53 -56.57 10.87
C SER A 505 45.22 -57.84 10.34
N LYS A 506 44.88 -58.23 9.10
CA LYS A 506 45.64 -58.95 8.05
C LYS A 506 44.63 -59.40 6.98
N SER A 507 44.91 -59.49 5.68
CA SER A 507 46.10 -59.27 4.86
C SER A 507 45.66 -59.12 3.40
N SER A 508 46.50 -58.47 2.61
CA SER A 508 46.48 -58.42 1.15
C SER A 508 46.53 -59.80 0.48
N GLU A 509 45.87 -59.94 -0.67
CA GLU A 509 46.44 -60.64 -1.83
C GLU A 509 45.79 -60.14 -3.13
N LYS A 510 46.65 -59.79 -4.09
CA LYS A 510 46.35 -59.57 -5.51
C LYS A 510 46.44 -60.92 -6.21
N GLU A 511 45.53 -61.20 -7.13
CA GLU A 511 45.89 -61.98 -8.32
C GLU A 511 45.05 -61.60 -9.54
N THR A 512 45.69 -61.71 -10.69
CA THR A 512 45.35 -61.19 -12.00
C THR A 512 44.70 -62.24 -12.90
N THR A 513 43.99 -61.74 -13.93
CA THR A 513 43.81 -62.26 -15.31
C THR A 513 42.71 -63.27 -15.69
N LYS A 514 41.97 -62.83 -16.71
CA LYS A 514 41.58 -63.48 -18.00
C LYS A 514 40.12 -63.88 -18.25
N VAL A 515 39.52 -63.09 -19.16
CA VAL A 515 38.87 -63.45 -20.45
C VAL A 515 37.70 -64.43 -20.44
N SER A 516 36.52 -63.90 -20.77
CA SER A 516 35.83 -64.13 -22.06
C SER A 516 34.82 -63.01 -22.31
#